data_AF-A0A6I4ZX73-F1
#
_entry.id   AF-A0A6I4ZX73-F1
#
_cell.length_a   1.000
_cell.length_b   1.000
_cell.length_c   1.000
_cell.angle_alpha   90.00
_cell.angle_beta   90.00
_cell.angle_gamma   90.00
#
_symmetry.space_group_name_H-M   'P 1'
#
loop_
_entity.id
_entity.type
_entity.pdbx_description
1 polymer ?
#
loop_
_entity_poly.entity_id
_entity_poly.type
_entity_poly.pdbx_seq_one_letter_code
_entity_poly.pdbx_strand_id
1 'polypeptide(L)'
;MDVFEEEPFDKFDHETRQRLENELKQWNDKQLSIWNNGNIPLNSFDYDTITKDMYNWLHTINPDIQNIVWNSRHYIMAARVKHTVANYPDKRILCIHGADHNYWYYQSLKKEENIEF
;
A
#
# COMPACT_ATOMS: atom_id res chain seq x y z
N MET A 1 -4.66 17.80 -2.52
CA MET A 1 -5.34 18.04 -1.24
C MET A 1 -5.88 16.70 -0.82
N ASP A 2 -5.31 16.11 0.23
CA ASP A 2 -5.88 14.89 0.80
C ASP A 2 -7.24 15.27 1.40
N VAL A 3 -8.28 14.50 1.11
CA VAL A 3 -9.65 14.81 1.53
C VAL A 3 -9.87 14.41 3.01
N PHE A 4 -8.97 13.60 3.55
CA PHE A 4 -9.02 13.07 4.91
C PHE A 4 -7.79 13.55 5.68
N GLU A 5 -8.01 14.38 6.70
CA GLU A 5 -6.95 14.91 7.56
C GLU A 5 -6.73 14.06 8.82
N GLU A 6 -7.57 13.04 9.05
CA GLU A 6 -7.49 12.18 10.22
C GLU A 6 -6.40 11.11 10.05
N GLU A 7 -5.42 11.13 10.95
CA GLU A 7 -4.37 10.11 11.04
C GLU A 7 -4.91 8.84 11.73
N PRO A 8 -4.29 7.66 11.51
CA PRO A 8 -4.74 6.41 12.10
C PRO A 8 -4.89 6.44 13.64
N PHE A 9 -4.17 7.33 14.32
CA PHE A 9 -4.08 7.37 15.78
C PHE A 9 -4.74 8.58 16.45
N ASP A 10 -5.35 9.51 15.70
CA ASP A 10 -5.88 10.77 16.27
C ASP A 10 -7.02 10.58 17.28
N LYS A 11 -7.74 9.46 17.20
CA LYS A 11 -8.82 9.14 18.14
C LYS A 11 -8.37 8.67 19.53
N PHE A 12 -7.07 8.41 19.71
CA PHE A 12 -6.54 7.87 20.97
C PHE A 12 -5.97 8.96 21.88
N ASP A 13 -5.94 8.68 23.18
CA ASP A 13 -5.23 9.53 24.13
C ASP A 13 -3.72 9.58 23.84
N HIS A 14 -3.03 10.53 24.44
CA HIS A 14 -1.60 10.77 24.19
C HIS A 14 -0.72 9.54 24.47
N GLU A 15 -0.96 8.80 25.55
CA GLU A 15 -0.13 7.65 25.93
C GLU A 15 -0.32 6.50 24.94
N THR A 16 -1.57 6.19 24.61
CA THR A 16 -1.92 5.17 23.62
C THR A 16 -1.39 5.54 22.24
N ARG A 17 -1.56 6.80 21.82
CA ARG A 17 -1.04 7.32 20.55
C ARG A 17 0.47 7.15 20.47
N GLN A 18 1.21 7.59 21.48
CA GLN A 18 2.67 7.49 21.50
C GLN A 18 3.14 6.03 21.41
N ARG A 19 2.45 5.10 22.08
CA ARG A 19 2.76 3.65 21.96
C ARG A 19 2.55 3.15 20.53
N LEU A 20 1.42 3.48 19.91
CA LEU A 20 1.11 3.05 18.54
C LEU A 20 2.05 3.67 17.51
N GLU A 21 2.44 4.94 17.68
CA GLU A 21 3.46 5.59 16.84
C GLU A 21 4.81 4.89 16.93
N ASN A 22 5.21 4.45 18.13
CA ASN A 22 6.43 3.65 18.32
C ASN A 22 6.33 2.27 17.67
N GLU A 23 5.17 1.59 17.75
CA GLU A 23 4.93 0.32 17.04
C GLU A 23 4.99 0.50 15.51
N LEU A 24 4.37 1.57 14.97
CA LEU A 24 4.45 1.90 13.56
C LEU A 24 5.90 2.19 13.13
N LYS A 25 6.68 2.88 13.96
CA LYS A 25 8.11 3.09 13.70
C LYS A 25 8.86 1.76 13.60
N GLN A 26 8.58 0.81 14.47
CA GLN A 26 9.20 -0.52 14.41
C GLN A 26 8.83 -1.28 13.13
N TRP A 27 7.59 -1.17 12.67
CA TRP A 27 7.18 -1.69 11.36
C TRP A 27 7.98 -1.08 10.22
N ASN A 28 8.11 0.25 10.19
CA ASN A 28 8.89 0.97 9.19
C ASN A 28 10.38 0.58 9.22
N ASP A 29 10.99 0.51 10.41
CA ASP A 29 12.39 0.08 10.56
C ASP A 29 12.58 -1.36 10.04
N LYS A 30 11.62 -2.25 10.31
CA LYS A 30 11.61 -3.63 9.81
C LYS A 30 11.48 -3.68 8.29
N GLN A 31 10.54 -2.94 7.71
CA GLN A 31 10.34 -2.84 6.27
C GLN A 31 11.59 -2.28 5.56
N LEU A 32 12.18 -1.22 6.12
CA LEU A 32 13.40 -0.61 5.59
C LEU A 32 14.62 -1.50 5.76
N SER A 33 14.70 -2.37 6.77
CA SER A 33 15.86 -3.26 6.92
C SER A 33 16.05 -4.24 5.76
N ILE A 34 15.00 -4.48 4.97
CA ILE A 34 15.00 -5.42 3.84
C ILE A 34 14.80 -4.73 2.48
N TRP A 35 14.95 -3.39 2.44
CA TRP A 35 14.70 -2.57 1.26
C TRP A 35 15.52 -2.98 0.03
N ASN A 36 16.66 -3.63 0.22
CA ASN A 36 17.59 -4.03 -0.83
C ASN A 36 17.70 -5.55 -1.02
N ASN A 37 16.78 -6.34 -0.45
CA ASN A 37 16.82 -7.81 -0.57
C ASN A 37 16.50 -8.32 -1.99
N GLY A 38 15.88 -7.50 -2.84
CA GLY A 38 15.58 -7.83 -4.24
C GLY A 38 16.65 -7.34 -5.22
N ASN A 39 16.53 -7.78 -6.48
CA ASN A 39 17.38 -7.27 -7.57
C ASN A 39 17.14 -5.77 -7.85
N ILE A 40 15.94 -5.29 -7.51
CA ILE A 40 15.54 -3.89 -7.58
C ILE A 40 15.18 -3.45 -6.15
N PRO A 41 15.66 -2.30 -5.67
CA PRO A 41 15.26 -1.75 -4.38
C PRO A 41 13.74 -1.68 -4.21
N LEU A 42 13.27 -2.01 -3.01
CA LEU A 42 11.86 -1.97 -2.61
C LEU A 42 10.95 -2.88 -3.45
N ASN A 43 11.51 -3.86 -4.15
CA ASN A 43 10.79 -4.76 -5.04
C ASN A 43 11.15 -6.22 -4.73
N SER A 44 10.61 -6.74 -3.63
CA SER A 44 10.78 -8.13 -3.22
C SER A 44 9.52 -8.63 -2.51
N PHE A 45 9.28 -9.95 -2.55
CA PHE A 45 8.15 -10.55 -1.83
C PHE A 45 8.24 -10.34 -0.32
N ASP A 46 9.44 -10.30 0.24
CA ASP A 46 9.64 -10.04 1.67
C ASP A 46 9.21 -8.60 2.02
N TYR A 47 9.59 -7.62 1.20
CA TYR A 47 9.20 -6.22 1.37
C TYR A 47 7.67 -6.09 1.32
N ASP A 48 7.06 -6.70 0.29
CA ASP A 48 5.62 -6.73 0.11
C ASP A 48 4.88 -7.38 1.28
N THR A 49 5.43 -8.45 1.84
CA THR A 49 4.83 -9.17 2.97
C THR A 49 4.83 -8.29 4.22
N ILE A 50 5.95 -7.67 4.57
CA ILE A 50 6.05 -6.79 5.74
C ILE A 50 5.14 -5.57 5.58
N THR A 51 5.12 -4.98 4.38
CA THR A 51 4.23 -3.86 4.05
C THR A 51 2.77 -4.25 4.28
N LYS A 52 2.35 -5.38 3.72
CA LYS A 52 0.98 -5.88 3.88
C LYS A 52 0.63 -6.11 5.35
N ASP A 53 1.53 -6.71 6.12
CA ASP A 53 1.30 -6.98 7.54
C ASP A 53 1.19 -5.69 8.37
N MET A 54 2.00 -4.67 8.07
CA MET A 54 1.91 -3.34 8.69
C MET A 54 0.54 -2.71 8.44
N TYR A 55 0.05 -2.69 7.19
CA TYR A 55 -1.26 -2.11 6.89
C TYR A 55 -2.42 -2.97 7.42
N ASN A 56 -2.28 -4.30 7.51
CA ASN A 56 -3.23 -5.15 8.21
C ASN A 56 -3.29 -4.80 9.71
N TRP A 57 -2.14 -4.57 10.34
CA TRP A 57 -2.08 -4.11 11.73
C TRP A 57 -2.73 -2.73 11.89
N LEU A 58 -2.44 -1.76 11.02
CA LEU A 58 -3.13 -0.46 11.05
C LEU A 58 -4.65 -0.61 10.92
N HIS A 59 -5.12 -1.59 10.16
CA HIS A 59 -6.54 -1.88 10.00
C HIS A 59 -7.18 -2.39 11.29
N THR A 60 -6.48 -3.20 12.09
CA THR A 60 -6.99 -3.63 13.40
C THR A 60 -7.06 -2.48 14.41
N ILE A 61 -6.25 -1.44 14.25
CA ILE A 61 -6.24 -0.25 15.12
C ILE A 61 -7.33 0.75 14.72
N ASN A 62 -7.42 1.08 13.43
CA ASN A 62 -8.38 2.05 12.93
C ASN A 62 -8.94 1.66 11.56
N PRO A 63 -9.93 0.73 11.52
CA PRO A 63 -10.43 0.20 10.27
C PRO A 63 -11.11 1.26 9.40
N ASP A 64 -11.75 2.28 10.00
CA ASP A 64 -12.45 3.32 9.26
C ASP A 64 -11.47 4.15 8.42
N ILE A 65 -10.40 4.67 9.05
CA ILE A 65 -9.33 5.39 8.35
C ILE A 65 -8.65 4.50 7.32
N GLN A 66 -8.33 3.26 7.66
CA GLN A 66 -7.67 2.36 6.70
C GLN A 66 -8.57 2.00 5.50
N ASN A 67 -9.88 1.83 5.71
CA ASN A 67 -10.82 1.59 4.63
C ASN A 67 -10.94 2.80 3.69
N ILE A 68 -11.02 4.00 4.27
CA ILE A 68 -11.26 5.24 3.53
C ILE A 68 -9.97 5.73 2.83
N VAL A 69 -8.85 5.75 3.53
CA VAL A 69 -7.59 6.33 3.02
C VAL A 69 -6.79 5.31 2.23
N TRP A 70 -6.62 4.09 2.77
CA TRP A 70 -5.72 3.09 2.18
C TRP A 70 -6.42 2.17 1.16
N ASN A 71 -7.48 1.47 1.58
CA ASN A 71 -8.15 0.49 0.73
C ASN A 71 -8.87 1.16 -0.45
N SER A 72 -9.58 2.27 -0.22
CA SER A 72 -10.27 2.99 -1.29
C SER A 72 -9.30 3.52 -2.35
N ARG A 73 -8.14 4.04 -1.92
CA ARG A 73 -7.06 4.46 -2.84
C ARG A 73 -6.61 3.31 -3.72
N HIS A 74 -6.36 2.15 -3.14
CA HIS A 74 -5.96 0.96 -3.88
C HIS A 74 -7.01 0.47 -4.87
N TYR A 75 -8.30 0.46 -4.49
CA TYR A 75 -9.39 0.14 -5.42
C TYR A 75 -9.44 1.10 -6.60
N ILE A 76 -9.32 2.41 -6.35
CA ILE A 76 -9.30 3.42 -7.41
C ILE A 76 -8.08 3.24 -8.33
N MET A 77 -6.90 2.98 -7.76
CA MET A 77 -5.67 2.75 -8.51
C MET A 77 -5.82 1.53 -9.43
N ALA A 78 -6.27 0.39 -8.91
CA ALA A 78 -6.47 -0.82 -9.70
C ALA A 78 -7.54 -0.63 -10.80
N ALA A 79 -8.67 0.02 -10.47
CA ALA A 79 -9.72 0.32 -11.44
C ALA A 79 -9.21 1.21 -12.59
N ARG A 80 -8.38 2.22 -12.27
CA ARG A 80 -7.75 3.08 -13.29
C ARG A 80 -6.84 2.30 -14.21
N VAL A 81 -6.02 1.38 -13.69
CA VAL A 81 -5.17 0.52 -14.52
C VAL A 81 -6.04 -0.32 -15.47
N LYS A 82 -7.04 -1.03 -14.95
CA LYS A 82 -7.95 -1.88 -15.75
C LYS A 82 -8.65 -1.08 -16.84
N HIS A 83 -9.23 0.07 -16.50
CA HIS A 83 -9.89 0.94 -17.48
C HIS A 83 -8.93 1.48 -18.53
N THR A 84 -7.70 1.82 -18.13
CA THR A 84 -6.69 2.35 -19.05
C THR A 84 -6.27 1.27 -20.05
N VAL A 85 -6.00 0.05 -19.61
CA VAL A 85 -5.67 -1.08 -20.50
C VAL A 85 -6.83 -1.35 -21.48
N ALA A 86 -8.08 -1.36 -20.98
CA ALA A 86 -9.26 -1.58 -21.82
C ALA A 86 -9.47 -0.50 -22.89
N ASN A 87 -9.17 0.76 -22.57
CA ASN A 87 -9.34 1.89 -23.50
C ASN A 87 -8.22 2.00 -24.54
N TYR A 88 -7.08 1.34 -24.32
CA TYR A 88 -5.89 1.46 -25.16
C TYR A 88 -5.23 0.10 -25.43
N PRO A 89 -5.92 -0.87 -26.05
CA PRO A 89 -5.48 -2.27 -26.15
C PRO A 89 -4.14 -2.47 -26.88
N ASP A 90 -3.78 -1.59 -27.81
CA ASP A 90 -2.55 -1.69 -28.60
C ASP A 90 -1.42 -0.76 -28.11
N LYS A 91 -1.59 -0.14 -26.94
CA LYS A 91 -0.62 0.81 -26.39
C LYS A 91 0.16 0.20 -25.24
N ARG A 92 1.48 0.40 -25.26
CA ARG A 92 2.35 0.15 -24.11
C ARG A 92 2.26 1.33 -23.17
N ILE A 93 1.84 1.07 -21.93
CA ILE A 93 1.60 2.10 -20.93
C ILE A 93 2.46 1.78 -19.72
N LEU A 94 3.38 2.69 -19.38
CA LEU A 94 4.17 2.60 -18.16
C LEU A 94 3.33 3.10 -16.98
N CYS A 95 3.08 2.23 -16.00
CA CYS A 95 2.46 2.61 -14.74
C CYS A 95 3.54 2.75 -13.66
N ILE A 96 3.53 3.87 -12.94
CA ILE A 96 4.47 4.15 -11.85
C ILE A 96 3.65 4.38 -10.58
N HIS A 97 4.03 3.72 -9.49
CA HIS A 97 3.45 3.90 -8.16
C HIS A 97 4.53 3.74 -7.08
N GLY A 98 4.19 4.12 -5.84
CA GLY A 98 5.04 3.87 -4.68
C GLY A 98 5.16 2.38 -4.35
N ALA A 99 6.29 1.99 -3.77
CA ALA A 99 6.61 0.60 -3.45
C ALA A 99 5.63 -0.04 -2.46
N ASP A 100 5.07 0.75 -1.54
CA ASP A 100 4.08 0.27 -0.57
C ASP A 100 2.81 -0.31 -1.22
N HIS A 101 2.57 -0.02 -2.50
CA HIS A 101 1.40 -0.48 -3.25
C HIS A 101 1.66 -1.78 -4.02
N ASN A 102 2.92 -2.25 -4.09
CA ASN A 102 3.35 -3.40 -4.89
C ASN A 102 2.51 -4.66 -4.60
N TYR A 103 2.39 -5.02 -3.31
CA TYR A 103 1.65 -6.22 -2.90
C TYR A 103 0.19 -6.18 -3.37
N TRP A 104 -0.45 -5.00 -3.33
CA TRP A 104 -1.85 -4.84 -3.69
C TRP A 104 -2.02 -4.88 -5.20
N TYR A 105 -1.14 -4.19 -5.93
CA TYR A 105 -1.09 -4.22 -7.39
C TYR A 105 -0.93 -5.64 -7.91
N TYR A 106 0.07 -6.36 -7.39
CA TYR A 106 0.31 -7.75 -7.75
C TYR A 106 -0.93 -8.61 -7.45
N GLN A 107 -1.50 -8.53 -6.26
CA GLN A 107 -2.68 -9.33 -5.90
C GLN A 107 -3.91 -9.02 -6.76
N SER A 108 -4.13 -7.74 -7.10
CA SER A 108 -5.32 -7.28 -7.79
C SER A 108 -5.26 -7.42 -9.31
N LEU A 109 -4.06 -7.42 -9.89
CA LEU A 109 -3.87 -7.31 -11.33
C LEU A 109 -3.12 -8.49 -11.97
N LYS A 110 -2.46 -9.38 -11.20
CA LYS A 110 -1.71 -10.54 -11.77
C LYS A 110 -2.52 -11.53 -12.60
N LYS A 111 -3.85 -11.47 -12.54
CA LYS A 111 -4.76 -12.34 -13.29
C LYS A 111 -5.39 -11.62 -14.49
N GLU A 112 -5.14 -10.33 -14.65
CA GLU A 112 -5.68 -9.54 -15.75
C GLU A 112 -4.84 -9.80 -16.99
N GLU A 113 -5.49 -10.00 -18.12
CA GLU A 113 -4.82 -10.11 -19.41
C GLU A 113 -4.18 -8.76 -19.78
N ASN A 114 -3.04 -8.79 -20.47
CA ASN A 114 -2.32 -7.61 -20.95
C ASN A 114 -1.73 -6.71 -19.83
N ILE A 115 -1.50 -7.27 -18.63
CA ILE A 115 -0.75 -6.61 -17.55
C ILE A 115 0.48 -7.45 -17.18
N GLU A 116 1.64 -6.79 -17.12
CA GLU A 116 2.94 -7.38 -16.80
C GLU A 116 3.58 -6.62 -15.61
N PHE A 117 4.44 -7.31 -14.85
CA PHE A 117 5.09 -6.82 -13.62
C PHE A 117 6.61 -6.96 -13.69
#